data_AF-A0A5C6QDH3-F1
#
_entry.id   AF-A0A5C6QDH3-F1
#
_cell.length_a   1.000
_cell.length_b   1.000
_cell.length_c   1.000
_cell.angle_alpha   90.00
_cell.angle_beta   90.00
_cell.angle_gamma   90.00
#
_symmetry.space_group_name_H-M   'P 1'
#
loop_
_entity.id
_entity.type
_entity.pdbx_description
1 polymer ?
#
loop_
_entity_poly.entity_id
_entity_poly.type
_entity_poly.pdbx_seq_one_letter_code
_entity_poly.pdbx_strand_id
1 'polypeptide(L)'
;MKNLLSLCFLMLAAFTFNPAAAQEKQSIFDVSNSSLFSNDDEFLKVDQAFAFNFYQKNNLLEVSFDIAPEYYLYRHQFKFKGENTKFTAVLLPDGIDHEDEFFGVQKIFTDKLAFTINLENVSNDASIKITYQGCAEKGLCYPPTSKVIKLSKFIADDRIAAASSLGNPNKDVDRQTSQAVVKKSEQHQLSDMLKQDSLLLTLVAFFVGGLLLSFTPCVFPMYPILTGIIVGQGKQLTTKKAFTLSFFYVQGMAVTYTLLGVVVALAGAKFQAVFQHPIVLIGLSVLFIFLALSMFGVFNLALPASWQNKLNTMSNKQKGGSITGVLMMGVISGLVASPCTTAPLTGALLYISQTGDVVLGASALYALSLGMGLPLLILGSSGGKLLPKAGAWMDIIKNIFGLLLLAVPVFLLERFIPEVASQALWALLILVSASYFYVANQNHAAAQIDQQGKGFWYGLRSLIIFLMLFFGANLTYQLVYPSNNIVTNDAQHASFKQVTSLAQLEDEVKKANMQGKTVMLDLYADWCIACKEFEKYTFVDADVQKALSNSVWLQIDMTEFDSTDNAELVQHYTILGLPSILFFDLQGKELTKQRTTGFMKAAEFSAHVKSIFK
;
A
#
# COMPACT_ATOMS: atom_id res chain seq x y z
N MET A 1 38.00 -24.90 5.35
CA MET A 1 38.73 -23.96 4.46
C MET A 1 38.18 -23.92 3.04
N LYS A 2 37.89 -25.05 2.36
CA LYS A 2 37.28 -25.03 1.00
C LYS A 2 35.90 -24.35 0.92
N ASN A 3 35.03 -24.52 1.92
CA ASN A 3 33.69 -23.91 1.91
C ASN A 3 33.68 -22.40 2.19
N LEU A 4 34.72 -21.89 2.87
CA LEU A 4 34.86 -20.45 3.16
C LEU A 4 35.33 -19.68 1.92
N LEU A 5 36.19 -20.30 1.12
CA LEU A 5 36.70 -19.74 -0.13
C LEU A 5 35.59 -19.70 -1.20
N SER A 6 34.71 -20.71 -1.22
CA SER A 6 33.55 -20.74 -2.10
C SER A 6 32.50 -19.68 -1.74
N LEU A 7 32.35 -19.35 -0.45
CA LEU A 7 31.40 -18.32 0.01
C LEU A 7 31.91 -16.90 -0.24
N CYS A 8 33.24 -16.67 -0.09
CA CYS A 8 33.87 -15.42 -0.50
C CYS A 8 33.80 -15.21 -2.02
N PHE A 9 33.95 -16.26 -2.83
CA PHE A 9 33.86 -16.14 -4.28
C PHE A 9 32.42 -15.85 -4.75
N LEU A 10 31.41 -16.40 -4.06
CA LEU A 10 29.99 -16.12 -4.32
C LEU A 10 29.58 -14.70 -3.89
N MET A 11 30.15 -14.17 -2.80
CA MET A 11 29.97 -12.78 -2.38
C MET A 11 30.69 -11.78 -3.31
N LEU A 12 31.85 -12.13 -3.86
CA LEU A 12 32.55 -11.27 -4.84
C LEU A 12 31.84 -11.22 -6.19
N ALA A 13 31.23 -12.33 -6.62
CA ALA A 13 30.47 -12.41 -7.86
C ALA A 13 29.15 -11.60 -7.80
N ALA A 14 28.56 -11.46 -6.61
CA ALA A 14 27.35 -10.64 -6.41
C ALA A 14 27.62 -9.13 -6.46
N PHE A 15 28.87 -8.68 -6.26
CA PHE A 15 29.24 -7.26 -6.18
C PHE A 15 29.71 -6.65 -7.51
N THR A 16 29.79 -7.42 -8.60
CA THR A 16 30.35 -6.97 -9.89
C THR A 16 29.32 -6.75 -11.00
N PHE A 17 28.03 -6.90 -10.73
CA PHE A 17 26.98 -6.54 -11.70
C PHE A 17 26.57 -5.07 -11.54
N ASN A 18 27.28 -4.19 -12.24
CA ASN A 18 26.85 -2.84 -12.56
C ASN A 18 26.12 -2.89 -13.93
N PRO A 19 25.00 -2.18 -14.14
CA PRO A 19 24.38 -2.12 -15.46
C PRO A 19 25.21 -1.23 -16.39
N ALA A 20 25.61 -1.80 -17.52
CA ALA A 20 26.25 -1.07 -18.60
C ALA A 20 25.29 -0.02 -19.19
N ALA A 21 25.83 1.18 -19.45
CA ALA A 21 25.17 2.22 -20.21
C ALA A 21 24.73 1.70 -21.58
N ALA A 22 23.45 1.90 -21.93
CA ALA A 22 22.93 1.69 -23.27
C ALA A 22 22.96 3.03 -24.02
N GLN A 23 23.75 3.07 -25.10
CA GLN A 23 23.75 4.17 -26.08
C GLN A 23 22.54 4.04 -27.03
N GLU A 24 21.93 5.19 -27.32
CA GLU A 24 20.86 5.42 -28.29
C GLU A 24 21.20 4.91 -29.70
N LYS A 25 20.19 4.34 -30.38
CA LYS A 25 20.09 4.37 -31.84
C LYS A 25 18.92 5.25 -32.23
N GLN A 26 19.24 6.35 -32.90
CA GLN A 26 18.31 7.26 -33.56
C GLN A 26 17.44 6.51 -34.57
N SER A 27 16.14 6.77 -34.56
CA SER A 27 15.18 6.32 -35.60
C SER A 27 14.52 7.53 -36.27
N ILE A 28 15.22 8.07 -37.27
CA ILE A 28 14.90 8.44 -38.68
C ILE A 28 13.44 8.76 -39.12
N PHE A 29 12.39 8.64 -38.30
CA PHE A 29 11.03 9.01 -38.71
C PHE A 29 10.51 10.23 -37.95
N ASP A 30 11.18 11.35 -38.21
CA ASP A 30 10.63 12.69 -38.12
C ASP A 30 9.80 12.94 -39.39
N VAL A 31 8.48 13.03 -39.23
CA VAL A 31 7.60 13.63 -40.24
C VAL A 31 6.70 14.63 -39.51
N SER A 32 7.30 15.78 -39.24
CA SER A 32 6.62 17.06 -39.15
C SER A 32 5.48 17.20 -40.16
N ASN A 33 4.26 17.33 -39.64
CA ASN A 33 3.19 18.01 -40.37
C ASN A 33 2.61 19.10 -39.47
N SER A 34 2.91 20.32 -39.87
CA SER A 34 2.61 21.60 -39.24
C SER A 34 1.15 22.01 -39.47
N SER A 35 0.34 21.99 -38.42
CA SER A 35 -0.95 22.72 -38.32
C SER A 35 -1.66 22.32 -37.01
N LEU A 36 -2.03 23.28 -36.15
CA LEU A 36 -2.94 23.17 -34.96
C LEU A 36 -2.29 23.02 -33.56
N PHE A 37 -1.60 24.06 -33.07
CA PHE A 37 -1.09 24.10 -31.67
C PHE A 37 -2.06 24.78 -30.69
N SER A 38 -3.28 24.24 -30.59
CA SER A 38 -4.22 24.49 -29.50
C SER A 38 -4.94 23.17 -29.19
N ASN A 39 -4.55 22.47 -28.12
CA ASN A 39 -5.14 21.19 -27.73
C ASN A 39 -6.51 21.33 -27.05
N ASP A 40 -6.96 22.56 -26.74
CA ASP A 40 -8.25 22.80 -26.07
C ASP A 40 -9.46 22.34 -26.90
N ASP A 41 -9.33 22.30 -28.24
CA ASP A 41 -10.37 21.79 -29.15
C ASP A 41 -10.20 20.29 -29.47
N GLU A 42 -9.13 19.65 -28.98
CA GLU A 42 -8.87 18.22 -29.22
C GLU A 42 -9.51 17.32 -28.13
N PHE A 43 -9.64 17.83 -26.90
CA PHE A 43 -10.18 17.06 -25.79
C PHE A 43 -11.69 17.27 -25.58
N LEU A 44 -12.43 16.17 -25.56
CA LEU A 44 -13.86 16.17 -25.23
C LEU A 44 -14.11 16.62 -23.78
N LYS A 45 -15.26 17.22 -23.51
CA LYS A 45 -15.70 17.47 -22.11
C LYS A 45 -15.96 16.13 -21.40
N VAL A 46 -15.84 16.08 -20.07
CA VAL A 46 -16.07 14.86 -19.26
C VAL A 46 -17.36 14.11 -19.66
N ASP A 47 -18.47 14.84 -19.80
CA ASP A 47 -19.78 14.25 -20.13
C ASP A 47 -19.90 13.75 -21.58
N GLN A 48 -19.01 14.20 -22.47
CA GLN A 48 -18.91 13.75 -23.86
C GLN A 48 -17.89 12.62 -24.01
N ALA A 49 -16.78 12.68 -23.28
CA ALA A 49 -15.76 11.65 -23.23
C ALA A 49 -16.28 10.36 -22.58
N PHE A 50 -17.12 10.50 -21.54
CA PHE A 50 -17.73 9.41 -20.79
C PHE A 50 -19.25 9.60 -20.76
N ALA A 51 -19.91 9.26 -21.86
CA ALA A 51 -21.35 9.41 -21.98
C ALA A 51 -22.06 8.42 -21.03
N PHE A 52 -22.64 8.97 -19.97
CA PHE A 52 -23.27 8.22 -18.89
C PHE A 52 -24.76 7.97 -19.19
N ASN A 53 -25.16 6.70 -19.20
CA ASN A 53 -26.54 6.26 -19.39
C ASN A 53 -26.94 5.29 -18.27
N PHE A 54 -28.22 5.34 -17.87
CA PHE A 54 -28.76 4.42 -16.88
C PHE A 54 -30.20 4.02 -17.20
N TYR A 55 -30.56 2.80 -16.84
CA TYR A 55 -31.90 2.26 -16.99
C TYR A 55 -32.27 1.40 -15.77
N GLN A 56 -33.38 1.73 -15.12
CA GLN A 56 -33.87 0.94 -13.98
C GLN A 56 -35.03 0.05 -14.41
N LYS A 57 -34.90 -1.26 -14.19
CA LYS A 57 -35.94 -2.26 -14.36
C LYS A 57 -36.21 -2.96 -13.02
N ASN A 58 -37.24 -2.50 -12.30
CA ASN A 58 -37.61 -2.99 -10.97
C ASN A 58 -36.41 -2.95 -10.00
N ASN A 59 -35.85 -4.13 -9.69
CA ASN A 59 -34.75 -4.32 -8.76
C ASN A 59 -33.36 -4.22 -9.40
N LEU A 60 -33.28 -4.14 -10.73
CA LEU A 60 -32.04 -4.05 -11.49
C LEU A 60 -31.85 -2.63 -12.00
N LEU A 61 -30.74 -2.00 -11.64
CA LEU A 61 -30.28 -0.75 -12.26
C LEU A 61 -29.12 -1.08 -13.20
N GLU A 62 -29.35 -0.97 -14.49
CA GLU A 62 -28.33 -1.09 -15.52
C GLU A 62 -27.68 0.28 -15.74
N VAL A 63 -26.36 0.30 -15.69
CA VAL A 63 -25.54 1.51 -15.89
C VAL A 63 -24.58 1.22 -17.03
N SER A 64 -24.52 2.12 -18.00
CA SER A 64 -23.62 2.02 -19.13
C SER A 64 -22.87 3.33 -19.36
N PHE A 65 -21.58 3.22 -19.64
CA PHE A 65 -20.73 4.30 -20.11
C PHE A 65 -20.33 3.98 -21.55
N ASP A 66 -20.63 4.90 -22.47
CA ASP A 66 -20.01 4.91 -23.79
C ASP A 66 -18.76 5.80 -23.71
N ILE A 67 -17.59 5.19 -23.87
CA ILE A 67 -16.28 5.83 -23.72
C ILE A 67 -15.80 6.21 -25.13
N ALA A 68 -15.42 7.47 -25.33
CA ALA A 68 -14.91 7.92 -26.61
C ALA A 68 -13.57 7.22 -26.97
N PRO A 69 -13.25 7.06 -28.27
CA PRO A 69 -11.95 6.51 -28.69
C PRO A 69 -10.78 7.32 -28.11
N GLU A 70 -9.68 6.64 -27.74
CA GLU A 70 -8.50 7.25 -27.07
C GLU A 70 -8.76 7.76 -25.63
N TYR A 71 -9.87 7.34 -25.01
CA TYR A 71 -10.18 7.59 -23.59
C TYR A 71 -10.37 6.30 -22.83
N TYR A 72 -10.09 6.35 -21.53
CA TYR A 72 -10.24 5.19 -20.65
C TYR A 72 -10.67 5.57 -19.24
N LEU A 73 -11.41 4.67 -18.58
CA LEU A 73 -11.87 4.80 -17.19
C LEU A 73 -11.11 3.86 -16.27
N TYR A 74 -10.66 4.34 -15.12
CA TYR A 74 -9.98 3.50 -14.14
C TYR A 74 -10.97 2.66 -13.35
N ARG A 75 -10.81 1.33 -13.40
CA ARG A 75 -11.66 0.40 -12.67
C ARG A 75 -11.67 0.64 -11.16
N HIS A 76 -10.51 0.99 -10.59
CA HIS A 76 -10.36 1.19 -9.14
C HIS A 76 -10.95 2.52 -8.64
N GLN A 77 -11.22 3.48 -9.54
CA GLN A 77 -11.79 4.78 -9.20
C GLN A 77 -13.32 4.80 -9.15
N PHE A 78 -13.97 3.68 -9.52
CA PHE A 78 -15.42 3.54 -9.34
C PHE A 78 -15.78 3.41 -7.86
N LYS A 79 -16.53 4.38 -7.34
CA LYS A 79 -17.08 4.35 -5.99
C LYS A 79 -18.60 4.50 -6.05
N PHE A 80 -19.31 3.65 -5.33
CA PHE A 80 -20.77 3.63 -5.29
C PHE A 80 -21.25 3.99 -3.89
N LYS A 81 -22.14 4.98 -3.77
CA LYS A 81 -22.75 5.39 -2.50
C LYS A 81 -24.26 5.51 -2.66
N GLY A 82 -25.02 4.74 -1.90
CA GLY A 82 -26.48 4.82 -1.86
C GLY A 82 -26.94 5.75 -0.74
N GLU A 83 -27.95 6.57 -1.03
CA GLU A 83 -28.70 7.35 -0.05
C GLU A 83 -30.13 6.81 -0.01
N ASN A 84 -30.59 6.39 1.17
CA ASN A 84 -31.90 5.75 1.40
C ASN A 84 -32.17 4.47 0.55
N THR A 85 -31.10 3.80 0.11
CA THR A 85 -31.16 2.54 -0.63
C THR A 85 -30.04 1.60 -0.18
N LYS A 86 -30.35 0.30 -0.14
CA LYS A 86 -29.36 -0.77 -0.01
C LYS A 86 -29.27 -1.49 -1.35
N PHE A 87 -28.06 -1.79 -1.78
CA PHE A 87 -27.76 -2.50 -3.02
C PHE A 87 -26.65 -3.52 -2.76
N THR A 88 -26.68 -4.61 -3.52
CA THR A 88 -25.66 -5.65 -3.50
C THR A 88 -24.35 -5.12 -4.11
N ALA A 89 -23.21 -5.70 -3.73
CA ALA A 89 -21.91 -5.31 -4.28
C ALA A 89 -21.93 -5.28 -5.82
N VAL A 90 -21.49 -4.17 -6.40
CA VAL A 90 -21.48 -3.95 -7.86
C VAL A 90 -20.37 -4.78 -8.49
N LEU A 91 -20.74 -5.74 -9.32
CA LEU A 91 -19.79 -6.52 -10.11
C LEU A 91 -19.45 -5.73 -11.38
N LEU A 92 -18.29 -5.08 -11.36
CA LEU A 92 -17.70 -4.48 -12.56
C LEU A 92 -17.04 -5.57 -13.39
N PRO A 93 -17.16 -5.51 -14.74
CA PRO A 93 -16.47 -6.44 -15.63
C PRO A 93 -14.96 -6.40 -15.42
N ASP A 94 -14.27 -7.42 -15.92
CA ASP A 94 -12.82 -7.41 -15.95
C ASP A 94 -12.34 -6.32 -16.92
N GLY A 95 -11.50 -5.43 -16.40
CA GLY A 95 -10.83 -4.41 -17.21
C GLY A 95 -9.60 -4.96 -17.91
N ILE A 96 -9.11 -4.19 -18.87
CA ILE A 96 -7.87 -4.42 -19.61
C ILE A 96 -6.71 -3.92 -18.73
N ASP A 97 -5.61 -4.66 -18.68
CA ASP A 97 -4.42 -4.23 -17.94
C ASP A 97 -3.72 -3.10 -18.70
N HIS A 98 -3.42 -2.01 -17.99
CA HIS A 98 -2.72 -0.82 -18.46
C HIS A 98 -1.58 -0.52 -17.48
N GLU A 99 -0.37 -0.32 -17.99
CA GLU A 99 0.81 -0.06 -17.17
C GLU A 99 1.14 1.43 -17.20
N ASP A 100 1.04 2.09 -16.05
CA ASP A 100 1.45 3.48 -15.85
C ASP A 100 2.79 3.50 -15.11
N GLU A 101 3.77 4.27 -15.59
CA GLU A 101 5.11 4.30 -14.99
C GLU A 101 5.12 4.80 -13.52
N PHE A 102 4.15 5.64 -13.16
CA PHE A 102 4.05 6.27 -11.84
C PHE A 102 3.08 5.56 -10.87
N PHE A 103 2.08 4.85 -11.39
CA PHE A 103 1.03 4.20 -10.59
C PHE A 103 1.03 2.68 -10.70
N GLY A 104 1.91 2.11 -11.54
CA GLY A 104 2.06 0.69 -11.78
C GLY A 104 0.95 0.12 -12.68
N VAL A 105 0.73 -1.20 -12.58
CA VAL A 105 -0.28 -1.90 -13.38
C VAL A 105 -1.67 -1.64 -12.82
N GLN A 106 -2.55 -1.07 -13.64
CA GLN A 106 -3.93 -0.74 -13.32
C GLN A 106 -4.89 -1.39 -14.31
N LYS A 107 -6.14 -1.64 -13.89
CA LYS A 107 -7.21 -2.10 -14.79
C LYS A 107 -8.01 -0.92 -15.31
N ILE A 108 -8.16 -0.84 -16.62
CA ILE A 108 -8.91 0.22 -17.31
C ILE A 108 -10.08 -0.36 -18.13
N PHE A 109 -11.03 0.51 -18.45
CA PHE A 109 -12.11 0.21 -19.39
C PHE A 109 -12.02 1.14 -20.60
N THR A 110 -12.13 0.57 -21.80
CA THR A 110 -12.17 1.27 -23.09
C THR A 110 -13.49 0.95 -23.81
N ASP A 111 -13.85 1.76 -24.80
CA ASP A 111 -15.02 1.62 -25.69
C ASP A 111 -16.39 1.65 -25.00
N LYS A 112 -16.76 0.57 -24.30
CA LYS A 112 -18.07 0.43 -23.64
C LYS A 112 -17.94 -0.31 -22.33
N LEU A 113 -18.50 0.29 -21.28
CA LEU A 113 -18.62 -0.32 -19.97
C LEU A 113 -20.09 -0.43 -19.61
N ALA A 114 -20.58 -1.65 -19.39
CA ALA A 114 -21.93 -1.90 -18.89
C ALA A 114 -21.86 -2.79 -17.64
N PHE A 115 -22.62 -2.43 -16.61
CA PHE A 115 -22.75 -3.23 -15.40
C PHE A 115 -24.11 -3.02 -14.75
N THR A 116 -24.52 -4.00 -13.95
CA THR A 116 -25.83 -3.99 -13.28
C THR A 116 -25.66 -3.90 -11.77
N ILE A 117 -26.47 -3.06 -11.14
CA ILE A 117 -26.58 -2.92 -9.69
C ILE A 117 -27.91 -3.53 -9.25
N ASN A 118 -27.84 -4.56 -8.43
CA ASN A 118 -29.03 -5.14 -7.79
C ASN A 118 -29.39 -4.30 -6.57
N LEU A 119 -30.56 -3.68 -6.62
CA LEU A 119 -31.15 -2.97 -5.49
C LEU A 119 -31.73 -4.02 -4.52
N GLU A 120 -31.91 -3.69 -3.24
CA GLU A 120 -32.58 -4.58 -2.28
C GLU A 120 -33.82 -3.91 -1.71
N ASN A 121 -33.69 -2.64 -1.32
CA ASN A 121 -34.78 -1.83 -0.81
C ASN A 121 -34.61 -0.39 -1.30
N VAL A 122 -35.63 0.13 -1.97
CA VAL A 122 -35.66 1.51 -2.46
C VAL A 122 -36.74 2.28 -1.70
N SER A 123 -36.33 3.15 -0.78
CA SER A 123 -37.25 4.01 -0.01
C SER A 123 -37.70 5.23 -0.84
N ASN A 124 -38.62 6.04 -0.31
CA ASN A 124 -38.95 7.34 -0.94
C ASN A 124 -37.68 8.21 -1.02
N ASP A 125 -37.49 8.90 -2.14
CA ASP A 125 -36.33 9.78 -2.44
C ASP A 125 -34.95 9.10 -2.40
N ALA A 126 -34.89 7.81 -2.73
CA ALA A 126 -33.64 7.08 -2.83
C ALA A 126 -32.78 7.51 -4.03
N SER A 127 -31.46 7.60 -3.83
CA SER A 127 -30.51 7.90 -4.91
C SER A 127 -29.23 7.08 -4.80
N ILE A 128 -28.56 6.85 -5.94
CA ILE A 128 -27.23 6.25 -6.00
C ILE A 128 -26.28 7.26 -6.61
N LYS A 129 -25.20 7.57 -5.88
CA LYS A 129 -24.08 8.36 -6.33
C LYS A 129 -22.98 7.43 -6.85
N ILE A 130 -22.62 7.58 -8.12
CA ILE A 130 -21.52 6.88 -8.78
C ILE A 130 -20.40 7.88 -9.03
N THR A 131 -19.26 7.69 -8.36
CA THR A 131 -18.03 8.45 -8.61
C THR A 131 -17.13 7.65 -9.53
N TYR A 132 -16.58 8.28 -10.56
CA TYR A 132 -15.65 7.68 -11.51
C TYR A 132 -14.57 8.68 -11.92
N GLN A 133 -13.49 8.16 -12.50
CA GLN A 133 -12.40 8.97 -13.04
C GLN A 133 -11.83 8.29 -14.29
N GLY A 134 -11.43 9.10 -15.27
CA GLY A 134 -10.76 8.63 -16.47
C GLY A 134 -9.73 9.63 -16.98
N CYS A 135 -8.92 9.17 -17.93
CA CYS A 135 -7.96 9.98 -18.65
C CYS A 135 -8.07 9.72 -20.16
N ALA A 136 -7.53 10.64 -20.95
CA ALA A 136 -7.22 10.46 -22.35
C ALA A 136 -5.83 9.83 -22.49
N GLU A 137 -5.64 8.97 -23.48
CA GLU A 137 -4.33 8.36 -23.80
C GLU A 137 -3.28 9.42 -24.15
N LYS A 138 -3.71 10.59 -24.63
CA LYS A 138 -2.86 11.76 -24.90
C LYS A 138 -2.45 12.53 -23.63
N GLY A 139 -2.59 11.91 -22.45
CA GLY A 139 -2.04 12.43 -21.19
C GLY A 139 -2.88 13.53 -20.53
N LEU A 140 -4.19 13.62 -20.80
CA LEU A 140 -5.10 14.49 -20.04
C LEU A 140 -5.93 13.67 -19.06
N CYS A 141 -5.88 13.99 -17.78
CA CYS A 141 -6.66 13.32 -16.75
C CYS A 141 -7.79 14.21 -16.22
N TYR A 142 -9.00 13.65 -16.18
CA TYR A 142 -10.16 14.34 -15.63
C TYR A 142 -10.23 14.18 -14.11
N PRO A 143 -10.77 15.16 -13.39
CA PRO A 143 -10.99 15.06 -11.95
C PRO A 143 -12.04 13.98 -11.61
N PRO A 144 -11.97 13.36 -10.42
CA PRO A 144 -12.97 12.40 -9.96
C PRO A 144 -14.37 13.02 -9.93
N THR A 145 -15.27 12.56 -10.81
CA THR A 145 -16.59 13.16 -11.01
C THR A 145 -17.68 12.24 -10.48
N SER A 146 -18.72 12.80 -9.86
CA SER A 146 -19.84 12.03 -9.31
C SER A 146 -21.16 12.31 -10.04
N LYS A 147 -21.87 11.24 -10.47
CA LYS A 147 -23.24 11.31 -11.02
C LYS A 147 -24.24 10.76 -10.01
N VAL A 148 -25.33 11.49 -9.80
CA VAL A 148 -26.41 11.10 -8.87
C VAL A 148 -27.61 10.61 -9.67
N ILE A 149 -27.98 9.35 -9.48
CA ILE A 149 -29.12 8.69 -10.09
C ILE A 149 -30.26 8.66 -9.08
N LYS A 150 -31.42 9.22 -9.44
CA LYS A 150 -32.64 9.10 -8.62
C LYS A 150 -33.32 7.76 -8.94
N LEU A 151 -33.67 6.99 -7.92
CA LEU A 151 -34.28 5.67 -8.08
C LEU A 151 -35.80 5.75 -8.01
N SER A 152 -36.45 4.92 -8.83
CA SER A 152 -37.89 4.67 -8.77
C SER A 152 -38.22 3.61 -7.71
N LYS A 153 -39.30 3.84 -6.95
CA LYS A 153 -39.71 3.01 -5.81
C LYS A 153 -40.06 1.59 -6.26
N PHE A 154 -39.49 0.61 -5.57
CA PHE A 154 -39.82 -0.80 -5.71
C PHE A 154 -39.72 -1.49 -4.34
N ILE A 155 -40.67 -2.39 -4.04
CA ILE A 155 -40.68 -3.24 -2.84
C ILE A 155 -40.50 -4.67 -3.36
N ALA A 156 -39.39 -5.31 -3.03
CA ALA A 156 -39.17 -6.72 -3.35
C ALA A 156 -40.07 -7.58 -2.46
N ASP A 157 -41.08 -8.22 -3.06
CA ASP A 157 -41.92 -9.19 -2.36
C ASP A 157 -41.20 -10.56 -2.32
N ASP A 158 -41.00 -11.08 -1.11
CA ASP A 158 -40.05 -12.15 -0.76
C ASP A 158 -40.55 -13.57 -1.12
N ARG A 159 -41.20 -13.74 -2.29
CA ARG A 159 -41.93 -14.99 -2.63
C ARG A 159 -41.66 -15.62 -3.99
N ILE A 160 -40.66 -15.18 -4.76
CA ILE A 160 -40.37 -15.79 -6.06
C ILE A 160 -38.86 -16.00 -6.26
N ALA A 161 -38.24 -16.77 -5.36
CA ALA A 161 -36.89 -17.31 -5.53
C ALA A 161 -36.89 -18.83 -5.37
N ALA A 162 -37.79 -19.51 -6.11
CA ALA A 162 -37.82 -20.97 -6.16
C ALA A 162 -38.54 -21.47 -7.43
N ALA A 163 -38.09 -21.09 -8.62
CA ALA A 163 -38.36 -21.81 -9.88
C ALA A 163 -37.65 -21.16 -11.07
N SER A 164 -36.37 -21.47 -11.29
CA SER A 164 -35.70 -21.35 -12.61
C SER A 164 -34.38 -22.12 -12.60
N SER A 165 -34.44 -23.43 -12.39
CA SER A 165 -33.40 -24.36 -12.82
C SER A 165 -34.09 -25.43 -13.65
N LEU A 166 -33.95 -25.39 -14.98
CA LEU A 166 -33.78 -26.57 -15.86
C LEU A 166 -33.66 -26.15 -17.34
N GLY A 167 -32.58 -26.61 -17.98
CA GLY A 167 -32.43 -26.89 -19.43
C GLY A 167 -31.81 -25.78 -20.29
N ASN A 168 -30.83 -26.00 -21.19
CA ASN A 168 -30.12 -27.18 -21.69
C ASN A 168 -28.87 -26.68 -22.53
N PRO A 169 -28.17 -27.42 -23.42
CA PRO A 169 -26.73 -27.70 -23.34
C PRO A 169 -25.86 -27.24 -24.55
N ASN A 170 -24.53 -27.45 -24.43
CA ASN A 170 -23.49 -27.55 -25.47
C ASN A 170 -23.21 -26.35 -26.41
N LYS A 171 -21.93 -25.92 -26.41
CA LYS A 171 -21.01 -26.16 -27.54
C LYS A 171 -19.57 -25.75 -27.22
N ASP A 172 -18.68 -26.72 -27.39
CA ASP A 172 -17.23 -26.57 -27.54
C ASP A 172 -16.88 -25.64 -28.71
N VAL A 173 -15.88 -24.76 -28.52
CA VAL A 173 -14.88 -24.46 -29.55
C VAL A 173 -13.52 -24.24 -28.86
N ASP A 174 -12.63 -25.15 -29.22
CA ASP A 174 -11.20 -25.24 -29.04
C ASP A 174 -10.43 -23.98 -29.51
N ARG A 175 -9.42 -23.57 -28.73
CA ARG A 175 -8.20 -22.93 -29.27
C ARG A 175 -7.06 -22.92 -28.24
N GLN A 176 -6.19 -23.92 -28.36
CA GLN A 176 -4.79 -23.82 -27.94
C GLN A 176 -4.06 -22.72 -28.74
N THR A 177 -3.18 -21.94 -28.10
CA THR A 177 -1.71 -21.89 -28.37
C THR A 177 -1.04 -20.62 -27.81
N SER A 178 0.14 -20.82 -27.23
CA SER A 178 1.25 -19.88 -26.96
C SER A 178 1.28 -19.09 -25.65
N GLN A 179 1.92 -19.73 -24.66
CA GLN A 179 2.52 -19.11 -23.50
C GLN A 179 3.77 -18.31 -23.88
N ALA A 180 3.76 -17.01 -23.61
CA ALA A 180 4.96 -16.21 -23.36
C ALA A 180 5.04 -15.97 -21.85
N VAL A 181 6.13 -16.40 -21.25
CA VAL A 181 6.38 -16.32 -19.80
C VAL A 181 6.65 -14.86 -19.42
N VAL A 182 5.60 -14.15 -19.00
CA VAL A 182 5.69 -12.83 -18.36
C VAL A 182 5.70 -13.05 -16.84
N LYS A 183 6.73 -12.54 -16.17
CA LYS A 183 6.88 -12.65 -14.70
C LYS A 183 5.76 -11.84 -14.02
N LYS A 184 4.84 -12.54 -13.37
CA LYS A 184 3.75 -11.97 -12.55
C LYS A 184 4.28 -11.46 -11.20
N SER A 185 3.61 -10.44 -10.64
CA SER A 185 3.79 -9.99 -9.25
C SER A 185 3.23 -11.03 -8.27
N GLU A 186 3.96 -11.32 -7.18
CA GLU A 186 3.66 -12.43 -6.26
C GLU A 186 2.24 -12.38 -5.65
N GLN A 187 1.70 -11.18 -5.41
CA GLN A 187 0.35 -10.99 -4.84
C GLN A 187 -0.77 -11.35 -5.84
N HIS A 188 -0.53 -11.10 -7.14
CA HIS A 188 -1.46 -11.44 -8.22
C HIS A 188 -1.23 -12.87 -8.75
N GLN A 189 0.00 -13.38 -8.65
CA GLN A 189 0.32 -14.76 -8.97
C GLN A 189 -0.35 -15.73 -8.00
N LEU A 190 -0.42 -15.39 -6.71
CA LEU A 190 -1.19 -16.14 -5.73
C LEU A 190 -2.68 -16.08 -6.08
N SER A 191 -3.24 -14.89 -6.31
CA SER A 191 -4.65 -14.72 -6.67
C SER A 191 -5.06 -15.44 -7.96
N ASP A 192 -4.18 -15.51 -8.96
CA ASP A 192 -4.42 -16.26 -10.21
C ASP A 192 -4.28 -17.78 -10.04
N MET A 193 -3.34 -18.27 -9.22
CA MET A 193 -3.30 -19.69 -8.84
C MET A 193 -4.54 -20.11 -8.04
N LEU A 194 -5.16 -19.18 -7.31
CA LEU A 194 -6.41 -19.38 -6.55
C LEU A 194 -7.69 -19.25 -7.40
N LYS A 195 -7.60 -18.69 -8.62
CA LYS A 195 -8.74 -18.58 -9.56
C LYS A 195 -8.93 -19.84 -10.40
N GLN A 196 -7.90 -20.67 -10.55
CA GLN A 196 -7.89 -21.74 -11.55
C GLN A 196 -8.11 -23.16 -11.00
N ASP A 197 -8.14 -23.38 -9.67
CA ASP A 197 -8.34 -24.73 -9.11
C ASP A 197 -8.99 -24.80 -7.72
N SER A 198 -9.53 -26.00 -7.41
CA SER A 198 -10.38 -26.41 -6.27
C SER A 198 -10.22 -25.69 -4.92
N LEU A 199 -11.35 -25.51 -4.21
CA LEU A 199 -11.43 -24.98 -2.84
C LEU A 199 -10.37 -25.52 -1.87
N LEU A 200 -9.99 -26.78 -2.03
CA LEU A 200 -9.02 -27.47 -1.19
C LEU A 200 -7.60 -26.92 -1.39
N LEU A 201 -7.22 -26.55 -2.62
CA LEU A 201 -5.92 -25.95 -2.91
C LEU A 201 -5.81 -24.54 -2.32
N THR A 202 -6.87 -23.75 -2.41
CA THR A 202 -6.96 -22.43 -1.76
C THR A 202 -6.81 -22.56 -0.24
N LEU A 203 -7.53 -23.50 0.38
CA LEU A 203 -7.44 -23.74 1.82
C LEU A 203 -6.03 -24.16 2.25
N VAL A 204 -5.38 -25.03 1.47
CA VAL A 204 -4.00 -25.47 1.70
C VAL A 204 -3.02 -24.31 1.51
N ALA A 205 -3.19 -23.47 0.49
CA ALA A 205 -2.34 -22.31 0.26
C ALA A 205 -2.41 -21.30 1.41
N PHE A 206 -3.62 -20.98 1.89
CA PHE A 206 -3.81 -20.11 3.06
C PHE A 206 -3.26 -20.74 4.35
N PHE A 207 -3.40 -22.06 4.52
CA PHE A 207 -2.82 -22.79 5.64
C PHE A 207 -1.28 -22.75 5.63
N VAL A 208 -0.66 -22.96 4.47
CA VAL A 208 0.81 -22.85 4.28
C VAL A 208 1.27 -21.40 4.46
N GLY A 209 0.52 -20.42 3.96
CA GLY A 209 0.75 -19.00 4.22
C GLY A 209 0.74 -18.70 5.72
N GLY A 210 -0.24 -19.23 6.45
CA GLY A 210 -0.29 -19.16 7.92
C GLY A 210 0.94 -19.78 8.59
N LEU A 211 1.40 -20.94 8.11
CA LEU A 211 2.60 -21.59 8.61
C LEU A 211 3.85 -20.71 8.42
N LEU A 212 4.01 -20.11 7.24
CA LEU A 212 5.10 -19.17 6.94
C LEU A 212 5.03 -17.93 7.83
N LEU A 213 3.82 -17.41 8.05
CA LEU A 213 3.60 -16.24 8.91
C LEU A 213 3.83 -16.53 10.39
N SER A 214 3.80 -17.78 10.83
CA SER A 214 4.17 -18.15 12.22
C SER A 214 5.63 -17.79 12.53
N PHE A 215 6.48 -17.66 11.51
CA PHE A 215 7.86 -17.21 11.64
C PHE A 215 8.02 -15.68 11.65
N THR A 216 6.92 -14.92 11.67
CA THR A 216 6.96 -13.46 11.75
C THR A 216 7.30 -12.98 13.16
N PRO A 217 7.98 -11.82 13.28
CA PRO A 217 8.38 -11.21 14.56
C PRO A 217 7.25 -11.04 15.58
N CYS A 218 5.99 -11.00 15.13
CA CYS A 218 4.84 -10.69 15.98
C CYS A 218 4.21 -11.90 16.66
N VAL A 219 4.49 -13.13 16.19
CA VAL A 219 3.99 -14.37 16.80
C VAL A 219 4.97 -14.91 17.84
N PHE A 220 6.28 -14.63 17.69
CA PHE A 220 7.32 -15.05 18.63
C PHE A 220 7.11 -14.59 20.08
N PRO A 221 6.63 -13.36 20.39
CA PRO A 221 6.35 -12.92 21.77
C PRO A 221 5.29 -13.77 22.49
N MET A 222 4.46 -14.48 21.74
CA MET A 222 3.37 -15.31 22.28
C MET A 222 3.87 -16.68 22.75
N TYR A 223 5.01 -17.11 22.23
CA TYR A 223 5.62 -18.38 22.55
C TYR A 223 6.07 -18.48 24.02
N PRO A 224 6.75 -17.48 24.61
CA PRO A 224 7.00 -17.40 26.05
C PRO A 224 5.72 -17.43 26.91
N ILE A 225 4.61 -16.85 26.44
CA ILE A 225 3.35 -16.81 27.19
C ILE A 225 2.76 -18.22 27.27
N LEU A 226 2.65 -18.90 26.13
CA LEU A 226 2.13 -20.27 26.07
C LEU A 226 3.01 -21.23 26.88
N THR A 227 4.33 -21.13 26.73
CA THR A 227 5.29 -21.96 27.46
C THR A 227 5.32 -21.63 28.95
N GLY A 228 5.14 -20.37 29.35
CA GLY A 228 4.99 -19.96 30.75
C GLY A 228 3.72 -20.50 31.39
N ILE A 229 2.59 -20.49 30.66
CA ILE A 229 1.31 -21.05 31.12
C ILE A 229 1.39 -22.58 31.25
N ILE A 230 2.01 -23.25 30.26
CA ILE A 230 2.16 -24.72 30.26
C ILE A 230 3.18 -25.13 31.34
N VAL A 231 4.38 -24.57 31.37
CA VAL A 231 5.43 -24.94 32.34
C VAL A 231 5.06 -24.54 33.77
N GLY A 232 4.29 -23.45 33.96
CA GLY A 232 3.82 -22.99 35.26
C GLY A 232 2.83 -23.94 35.97
N GLN A 233 2.26 -24.94 35.29
CA GLN A 233 1.37 -25.94 35.90
C GLN A 233 2.11 -27.13 36.55
N GLY A 234 3.45 -27.16 36.53
CA GLY A 234 4.26 -28.15 37.25
C GLY A 234 4.29 -29.56 36.65
N LYS A 235 5.02 -30.48 37.31
CA LYS A 235 5.40 -31.85 36.86
C LYS A 235 4.25 -32.83 36.53
N GLN A 236 2.98 -32.42 36.63
CA GLN A 236 1.79 -33.26 36.43
C GLN A 236 1.01 -32.91 35.14
N LEU A 237 1.69 -32.36 34.13
CA LEU A 237 1.07 -32.17 32.82
C LEU A 237 1.16 -33.44 31.98
N THR A 238 0.03 -34.13 31.84
CA THR A 238 -0.16 -35.12 30.78
C THR A 238 -0.11 -34.41 29.43
N THR A 239 0.60 -34.98 28.44
CA THR A 239 0.68 -34.47 27.05
C THR A 239 -0.71 -34.18 26.46
N LYS A 240 -1.71 -35.00 26.80
CA LYS A 240 -3.12 -34.77 26.43
C LYS A 240 -3.65 -33.42 26.90
N LYS A 241 -3.36 -33.03 28.15
CA LYS A 241 -3.85 -31.78 28.74
C LYS A 241 -3.16 -30.56 28.11
N ALA A 242 -1.85 -30.65 27.86
CA ALA A 242 -1.10 -29.62 27.15
C ALA A 242 -1.63 -29.41 25.72
N PHE A 243 -1.90 -30.50 24.99
CA PHE A 243 -2.52 -30.43 23.66
C PHE A 243 -3.91 -29.81 23.69
N THR A 244 -4.78 -30.21 24.64
CA THR A 244 -6.11 -29.62 24.80
C THR A 244 -6.05 -28.12 25.07
N LEU A 245 -5.17 -27.66 25.96
CA LEU A 245 -5.00 -26.24 26.24
C LEU A 245 -4.52 -25.46 25.00
N SER A 246 -3.50 -25.96 24.29
CA SER A 246 -3.02 -25.34 23.06
C SER A 246 -4.08 -25.32 21.96
N PHE A 247 -4.93 -26.36 21.86
CA PHE A 247 -6.04 -26.40 20.90
C PHE A 247 -7.06 -25.29 21.18
N PHE A 248 -7.52 -25.15 22.42
CA PHE A 248 -8.46 -24.07 22.77
C PHE A 248 -7.84 -22.67 22.65
N TYR A 249 -6.54 -22.51 22.87
CA TYR A 249 -5.82 -21.26 22.63
C TYR A 249 -5.86 -20.87 21.14
N VAL A 250 -5.44 -21.79 20.26
CA VAL A 250 -5.46 -21.57 18.80
C VAL A 250 -6.88 -21.33 18.31
N GLN A 251 -7.85 -22.03 18.88
CA GLN A 251 -9.25 -21.87 18.51
C GLN A 251 -9.81 -20.49 18.85
N GLY A 252 -9.40 -19.92 20.01
CA GLY A 252 -9.72 -18.55 20.37
C GLY A 252 -9.14 -17.53 19.38
N MET A 253 -7.88 -17.71 18.96
CA MET A 253 -7.27 -16.86 17.93
C MET A 253 -7.99 -16.99 16.58
N ALA A 254 -8.26 -18.23 16.13
CA ALA A 254 -8.88 -18.50 14.84
C ALA A 254 -10.28 -17.89 14.72
N VAL A 255 -11.09 -18.02 15.77
CA VAL A 255 -12.42 -17.39 15.81
C VAL A 255 -12.30 -15.87 15.77
N THR A 256 -11.34 -15.29 16.49
CA THR A 256 -11.15 -13.83 16.53
C THR A 256 -10.72 -13.27 15.17
N TYR A 257 -9.76 -13.88 14.49
CA TYR A 257 -9.34 -13.45 13.16
C TYR A 257 -10.40 -13.67 12.09
N THR A 258 -11.14 -14.76 12.18
CA THR A 258 -12.26 -15.01 11.26
C THR A 258 -13.35 -13.98 11.45
N LEU A 259 -13.73 -13.67 12.70
CA LEU A 259 -14.73 -12.63 13.00
C LEU A 259 -14.26 -11.25 12.55
N LEU A 260 -13.04 -10.84 12.90
CA LEU A 260 -12.50 -9.55 12.49
C LEU A 260 -12.40 -9.44 10.97
N GLY A 261 -11.92 -10.48 10.30
CA GLY A 261 -11.82 -10.51 8.85
C GLY A 261 -13.18 -10.45 8.16
N VAL A 262 -14.19 -11.15 8.65
CA VAL A 262 -15.57 -11.05 8.13
C VAL A 262 -16.16 -9.67 8.37
N VAL A 263 -15.97 -9.08 9.56
CA VAL A 263 -16.45 -7.71 9.86
C VAL A 263 -15.81 -6.68 8.93
N VAL A 264 -14.49 -6.78 8.72
CA VAL A 264 -13.76 -5.90 7.80
C VAL A 264 -14.19 -6.12 6.34
N ALA A 265 -14.40 -7.38 5.93
CA ALA A 265 -14.90 -7.71 4.59
C ALA A 265 -16.27 -7.08 4.32
N LEU A 266 -17.20 -7.19 5.27
CA LEU A 266 -18.56 -6.66 5.15
C LEU A 266 -18.60 -5.13 5.23
N ALA A 267 -17.68 -4.51 5.95
CA ALA A 267 -17.63 -3.06 6.08
C ALA A 267 -16.84 -2.35 4.96
N GLY A 268 -16.12 -3.10 4.12
CA GLY A 268 -15.52 -2.64 2.87
C GLY A 268 -14.39 -1.62 3.04
N ALA A 269 -14.11 -0.86 1.96
CA ALA A 269 -12.97 0.07 1.85
C ALA A 269 -12.89 1.15 2.94
N LYS A 270 -13.97 1.38 3.71
CA LYS A 270 -13.99 2.35 4.81
C LYS A 270 -13.06 1.96 5.97
N PHE A 271 -12.88 0.67 6.26
CA PHE A 271 -11.95 0.24 7.30
C PHE A 271 -10.49 0.41 6.86
N GLN A 272 -10.19 0.18 5.58
CA GLN A 272 -8.84 0.40 5.03
C GLN A 272 -8.43 1.88 5.15
N ALA A 273 -9.35 2.81 4.86
CA ALA A 273 -9.10 4.25 5.01
C ALA A 273 -8.85 4.67 6.47
N VAL A 274 -9.52 4.03 7.45
CA VAL A 274 -9.29 4.29 8.88
C VAL A 274 -7.91 3.80 9.33
N PHE A 275 -7.46 2.62 8.86
CA PHE A 275 -6.12 2.11 9.16
C PHE A 275 -4.99 2.91 8.48
N GLN A 276 -5.31 3.66 7.42
CA GLN A 276 -4.38 4.58 6.77
C GLN A 276 -4.37 5.99 7.38
N HIS A 277 -5.25 6.29 8.35
CA HIS A 277 -5.28 7.59 8.98
C HIS A 277 -4.01 7.83 9.82
N PRO A 278 -3.34 8.99 9.70
CA PRO A 278 -2.04 9.24 10.33
C PRO A 278 -2.06 9.04 11.86
N ILE A 279 -3.15 9.42 12.53
CA ILE A 279 -3.31 9.22 13.98
C ILE A 279 -3.29 7.73 14.38
N VAL A 280 -3.90 6.85 13.57
CA VAL A 280 -3.95 5.40 13.84
C VAL A 280 -2.58 4.79 13.62
N LEU A 281 -1.87 5.19 12.55
CA LEU A 281 -0.51 4.76 12.26
C LEU A 281 0.48 5.21 13.34
N ILE A 282 0.35 6.44 13.85
CA ILE A 282 1.16 6.93 14.99
C ILE A 282 0.86 6.11 16.24
N GLY A 283 -0.42 5.88 16.57
CA GLY A 283 -0.81 5.08 17.73
C GLY A 283 -0.28 3.65 17.68
N LEU A 284 -0.36 3.02 16.50
CA LEU A 284 0.18 1.68 16.26
C LEU A 284 1.71 1.66 16.34
N SER A 285 2.38 2.70 15.82
CA SER A 285 3.83 2.84 15.88
C SER A 285 4.33 2.97 17.32
N VAL A 286 3.65 3.78 18.15
CA VAL A 286 3.94 3.90 19.59
C VAL A 286 3.75 2.57 20.31
N LEU A 287 2.68 1.83 19.98
CA LEU A 287 2.44 0.50 20.55
C LEU A 287 3.56 -0.48 20.21
N PHE A 288 4.04 -0.50 18.96
CA PHE A 288 5.16 -1.36 18.55
C PHE A 288 6.47 -0.95 19.21
N ILE A 289 6.78 0.34 19.31
CA ILE A 289 7.95 0.83 20.06
C ILE A 289 7.90 0.37 21.51
N PHE A 290 6.73 0.49 22.16
CA PHE A 290 6.53 0.03 23.53
C PHE A 290 6.73 -1.48 23.69
N LEU A 291 6.21 -2.28 22.75
CA LEU A 291 6.38 -3.74 22.76
C LEU A 291 7.86 -4.14 22.52
N ALA A 292 8.56 -3.46 21.62
CA ALA A 292 9.98 -3.68 21.39
C ALA A 292 10.82 -3.37 22.64
N LEU A 293 10.55 -2.24 23.30
CA LEU A 293 11.20 -1.87 24.57
C LEU A 293 10.97 -2.91 25.68
N SER A 294 9.80 -3.55 25.69
CA SER A 294 9.53 -4.67 26.60
C SER A 294 10.37 -5.91 26.28
N MET A 295 10.58 -6.23 25.00
CA MET A 295 11.43 -7.35 24.57
C MET A 295 12.91 -7.15 24.94
N PHE A 296 13.41 -5.91 24.89
CA PHE A 296 14.77 -5.55 25.33
C PHE A 296 14.95 -5.58 26.85
N GLY A 297 13.87 -5.80 27.62
CA GLY A 297 13.92 -5.89 29.08
C GLY A 297 14.16 -4.54 29.79
N VAL A 298 14.07 -3.41 29.06
CA VAL A 298 14.15 -2.05 29.65
C VAL A 298 13.04 -1.85 30.69
N PHE A 299 11.87 -2.46 30.44
CA PHE A 299 10.78 -2.59 31.38
C PHE A 299 10.42 -4.06 31.55
N ASN A 300 10.69 -4.64 32.72
CA ASN A 300 9.96 -5.83 33.12
C ASN A 300 8.54 -5.37 33.46
N LEU A 301 7.54 -5.86 32.72
CA LEU A 301 6.12 -5.78 33.07
C LEU A 301 5.84 -6.61 34.35
N ALA A 302 6.60 -6.37 35.41
CA ALA A 302 6.27 -6.82 36.74
C ALA A 302 5.20 -5.86 37.25
N LEU A 303 3.93 -6.26 37.12
CA LEU A 303 2.83 -5.60 37.79
C LEU A 303 3.21 -5.34 39.26
N PRO A 304 2.87 -4.18 39.85
CA PRO A 304 3.18 -3.88 41.25
C PRO A 304 2.81 -5.07 42.13
N ALA A 305 3.66 -5.44 43.10
CA ALA A 305 3.50 -6.68 43.88
C ALA A 305 2.09 -6.82 44.51
N SER A 306 1.40 -5.71 44.78
CA SER A 306 0.01 -5.67 45.23
C SER A 306 -0.99 -6.17 44.17
N TRP A 307 -0.85 -5.75 42.91
CA TRP A 307 -1.67 -6.22 41.79
C TRP A 307 -1.27 -7.64 41.39
N GLN A 308 0.03 -7.95 41.40
CA GLN A 308 0.52 -9.31 41.15
C GLN A 308 -0.01 -10.30 42.18
N ASN A 309 -0.04 -9.95 43.48
CA ASN A 309 -0.62 -10.79 44.53
C ASN A 309 -2.15 -10.88 44.43
N LYS A 310 -2.84 -9.81 44.05
CA LYS A 310 -4.31 -9.81 43.89
C LYS A 310 -4.74 -10.62 42.66
N LEU A 311 -4.00 -10.51 41.57
CA LEU A 311 -4.16 -11.33 40.36
C LEU A 311 -3.74 -12.78 40.62
N ASN A 312 -2.66 -13.03 41.35
CA ASN A 312 -2.24 -14.39 41.70
C ASN A 312 -3.20 -15.07 42.68
N THR A 313 -3.86 -14.34 43.59
CA THR A 313 -4.89 -14.92 44.47
C THR A 313 -6.21 -15.17 43.72
N MET A 314 -6.56 -14.33 42.75
CA MET A 314 -7.69 -14.55 41.85
C MET A 314 -7.41 -15.69 40.83
N SER A 315 -6.17 -15.78 40.35
CA SER A 315 -5.64 -16.83 39.47
C SER A 315 -5.42 -18.16 40.21
N ASN A 316 -5.08 -18.16 41.50
CA ASN A 316 -5.08 -19.39 42.32
C ASN A 316 -6.50 -19.89 42.62
N LYS A 317 -7.50 -18.99 42.66
CA LYS A 317 -8.91 -19.38 42.77
C LYS A 317 -9.46 -19.95 41.44
N GLN A 318 -9.00 -19.43 40.30
CA GLN A 318 -9.25 -20.03 38.98
C GLN A 318 -8.21 -21.11 38.70
N LYS A 319 -8.48 -22.38 39.06
CA LYS A 319 -7.63 -23.55 38.72
C LYS A 319 -6.82 -23.31 37.44
N GLY A 320 -5.51 -23.07 37.60
CA GLY A 320 -4.61 -22.81 36.47
C GLY A 320 -4.81 -23.88 35.41
N GLY A 321 -4.94 -23.45 34.14
CA GLY A 321 -5.29 -24.31 33.00
C GLY A 321 -6.79 -24.56 32.80
N SER A 322 -7.66 -23.67 33.26
CA SER A 322 -9.06 -23.66 32.79
C SER A 322 -9.11 -23.33 31.30
N ILE A 323 -9.83 -24.16 30.54
CA ILE A 323 -10.02 -24.01 29.09
C ILE A 323 -10.51 -22.59 28.74
N THR A 324 -11.39 -22.03 29.57
CA THR A 324 -11.93 -20.68 29.40
C THR A 324 -10.87 -19.58 29.51
N GLY A 325 -9.92 -19.68 30.45
CA GLY A 325 -8.86 -18.68 30.59
C GLY A 325 -7.88 -18.69 29.43
N VAL A 326 -7.57 -19.88 28.92
CA VAL A 326 -6.67 -20.07 27.77
C VAL A 326 -7.33 -19.59 26.47
N LEU A 327 -8.63 -19.84 26.29
CA LEU A 327 -9.41 -19.34 25.17
C LEU A 327 -9.47 -17.80 25.15
N MET A 328 -9.75 -17.17 26.29
CA MET A 328 -9.78 -15.70 26.40
C MET A 328 -8.42 -15.07 26.15
N MET A 329 -7.33 -15.68 26.63
CA MET A 329 -5.98 -15.23 26.29
C MET A 329 -5.69 -15.37 24.80
N GLY A 330 -6.22 -16.39 24.12
CA GLY A 330 -6.19 -16.51 22.66
C GLY A 330 -6.91 -15.37 21.94
N VAL A 331 -8.07 -14.92 22.44
CA VAL A 331 -8.81 -13.79 21.85
C VAL A 331 -8.03 -12.48 21.94
N ILE A 332 -7.49 -12.16 23.13
CA ILE A 332 -6.71 -10.94 23.37
C ILE A 332 -5.44 -10.93 22.50
N SER A 333 -4.77 -12.08 22.47
CA SER A 333 -3.60 -12.39 21.64
C SER A 333 -3.86 -12.14 20.16
N GLY A 334 -4.96 -12.67 19.63
CA GLY A 334 -5.37 -12.44 18.24
C GLY A 334 -5.56 -10.95 17.95
N LEU A 335 -6.29 -10.24 18.82
CA LEU A 335 -6.55 -8.81 18.66
C LEU A 335 -5.26 -7.97 18.55
N VAL A 336 -4.27 -8.28 19.38
CA VAL A 336 -2.98 -7.56 19.42
C VAL A 336 -2.12 -7.86 18.19
N ALA A 337 -2.19 -9.08 17.65
CA ALA A 337 -1.40 -9.50 16.48
C ALA A 337 -2.08 -9.18 15.12
N SER A 338 -3.32 -8.66 15.13
CA SER A 338 -4.04 -8.23 13.91
C SER A 338 -3.23 -7.26 13.02
N PRO A 339 -2.55 -6.21 13.54
CA PRO A 339 -1.87 -5.24 12.69
C PRO A 339 -0.75 -5.86 11.85
N CYS A 340 -0.15 -6.94 12.33
CA CYS A 340 0.98 -7.63 11.71
C CYS A 340 0.55 -8.64 10.63
N THR A 341 -0.73 -8.99 10.60
CA THR A 341 -1.32 -9.93 9.63
C THR A 341 -2.07 -9.22 8.51
N THR A 342 -2.00 -7.88 8.47
CA THR A 342 -2.73 -7.03 7.52
C THR A 342 -2.47 -7.42 6.07
N ALA A 343 -1.21 -7.62 5.64
CA ALA A 343 -0.92 -7.94 4.23
C ALA A 343 -1.54 -9.27 3.75
N PRO A 344 -1.36 -10.41 4.46
CA PRO A 344 -2.06 -11.65 4.16
C PRO A 344 -3.60 -11.53 4.24
N LEU A 345 -4.09 -10.77 5.23
CA LEU A 345 -5.52 -10.52 5.40
C LEU A 345 -6.09 -9.74 4.21
N THR A 346 -5.37 -8.72 3.70
CA THR A 346 -5.75 -7.98 2.50
C THR A 346 -5.84 -8.90 1.28
N GLY A 347 -4.93 -9.86 1.11
CA GLY A 347 -5.02 -10.87 0.05
C GLY A 347 -6.28 -11.74 0.16
N ALA A 348 -6.61 -12.21 1.37
CA ALA A 348 -7.86 -12.94 1.63
C ALA A 348 -9.10 -12.08 1.37
N LEU A 349 -9.09 -10.83 1.83
CA LEU A 349 -10.18 -9.87 1.62
C LEU A 349 -10.38 -9.53 0.13
N LEU A 350 -9.29 -9.37 -0.63
CA LEU A 350 -9.34 -9.16 -2.07
C LEU A 350 -9.94 -10.38 -2.78
N TYR A 351 -9.60 -11.59 -2.34
CA TYR A 351 -10.18 -12.83 -2.88
C TYR A 351 -11.68 -12.95 -2.57
N ILE A 352 -12.11 -12.59 -1.35
CA ILE A 352 -13.53 -12.53 -0.97
C ILE A 352 -14.26 -11.46 -1.79
N SER A 353 -13.64 -10.30 -1.99
CA SER A 353 -14.20 -9.20 -2.77
C SER A 353 -14.35 -9.56 -4.26
N GLN A 354 -13.51 -10.45 -4.79
CA GLN A 354 -13.58 -10.93 -6.17
C GLN A 354 -14.57 -12.09 -6.35
N THR A 355 -14.63 -13.02 -5.39
CA THR A 355 -15.49 -14.22 -5.49
C THR A 355 -16.91 -13.99 -4.93
N GLY A 356 -17.10 -13.01 -4.05
CA GLY A 356 -18.38 -12.72 -3.42
C GLY A 356 -18.83 -13.73 -2.35
N ASP A 357 -18.05 -14.79 -2.11
CA ASP A 357 -18.38 -15.85 -1.15
C ASP A 357 -17.72 -15.59 0.23
N VAL A 358 -18.54 -15.08 1.16
CA VAL A 358 -18.12 -14.77 2.54
C VAL A 358 -17.75 -16.03 3.32
N VAL A 359 -18.40 -17.18 3.06
CA VAL A 359 -18.16 -18.43 3.78
C VAL A 359 -16.79 -19.00 3.39
N LEU A 360 -16.49 -18.95 2.09
CA LEU A 360 -15.20 -19.37 1.56
C LEU A 360 -14.07 -18.50 2.12
N GLY A 361 -14.27 -17.17 2.15
CA GLY A 361 -13.40 -16.23 2.83
C GLY A 361 -13.13 -16.52 4.30
N ALA A 362 -14.20 -16.74 5.06
CA ALA A 362 -14.13 -17.08 6.47
C ALA A 362 -13.37 -18.39 6.67
N SER A 363 -13.61 -19.40 5.83
CA SER A 363 -12.90 -20.68 5.91
C SER A 363 -11.40 -20.55 5.57
N ALA A 364 -11.04 -19.69 4.63
CA ALA A 364 -9.65 -19.39 4.29
C ALA A 364 -8.91 -18.65 5.42
N LEU A 365 -9.53 -17.62 6.01
CA LEU A 365 -9.00 -16.90 7.18
C LEU A 365 -8.84 -17.83 8.39
N TYR A 366 -9.80 -18.72 8.60
CA TYR A 366 -9.75 -19.73 9.63
C TYR A 366 -8.60 -20.72 9.40
N ALA A 367 -8.43 -21.22 8.18
CA ALA A 367 -7.34 -22.10 7.80
C ALA A 367 -5.96 -21.43 7.96
N LEU A 368 -5.84 -20.14 7.60
CA LEU A 368 -4.64 -19.36 7.82
C LEU A 368 -4.29 -19.24 9.31
N SER A 369 -5.28 -19.00 10.17
CA SER A 369 -5.05 -18.95 11.62
C SER A 369 -4.67 -20.32 12.21
N LEU A 370 -5.28 -21.41 11.72
CA LEU A 370 -4.86 -22.77 12.09
C LEU A 370 -3.42 -23.07 11.65
N GLY A 371 -3.01 -22.60 10.47
CA GLY A 371 -1.63 -22.72 9.98
C GLY A 371 -0.62 -22.03 10.90
N MET A 372 -0.91 -20.80 11.35
CA MET A 372 -0.08 -20.08 12.32
C MET A 372 -0.04 -20.77 13.69
N GLY A 373 -1.14 -21.41 14.10
CA GLY A 373 -1.27 -22.13 15.37
C GLY A 373 -0.65 -23.53 15.38
N LEU A 374 -0.35 -24.11 14.21
CA LEU A 374 0.20 -25.46 14.10
C LEU A 374 1.57 -25.60 14.79
N PRO A 375 2.56 -24.70 14.59
CA PRO A 375 3.82 -24.76 15.33
C PRO A 375 3.62 -24.67 16.85
N LEU A 376 2.67 -23.85 17.31
CA LEU A 376 2.33 -23.71 18.73
C LEU A 376 1.71 -24.99 19.30
N LEU A 377 0.86 -25.68 18.51
CA LEU A 377 0.29 -26.97 18.89
C LEU A 377 1.34 -28.07 18.99
N ILE A 378 2.27 -28.13 18.05
CA ILE A 378 3.38 -29.10 18.06
C ILE A 378 4.26 -28.86 19.30
N LEU A 379 4.63 -27.61 19.56
CA LEU A 379 5.50 -27.24 20.68
C LEU A 379 4.80 -27.40 22.03
N GLY A 380 3.49 -27.10 22.10
CA GLY A 380 2.66 -27.35 23.29
C GLY A 380 2.44 -28.84 23.56
N SER A 381 2.16 -29.64 22.53
CA SER A 381 2.01 -31.11 22.61
C SER A 381 3.27 -31.81 23.11
N SER A 382 4.44 -31.28 22.73
CA SER A 382 5.73 -31.80 23.21
C SER A 382 5.96 -31.57 24.72
N GLY A 383 5.06 -30.88 25.42
CA GLY A 383 5.10 -30.73 26.88
C GLY A 383 6.38 -30.06 27.40
N GLY A 384 6.98 -29.19 26.59
CA GLY A 384 8.26 -28.54 26.92
C GLY A 384 9.50 -29.43 26.76
N LYS A 385 9.37 -30.65 26.24
CA LYS A 385 10.50 -31.58 26.06
C LYS A 385 11.41 -31.23 24.87
N LEU A 386 10.85 -30.67 23.80
CA LEU A 386 11.60 -30.12 22.65
C LEU A 386 12.22 -28.74 22.94
N LEU A 387 11.84 -28.13 24.06
CA LEU A 387 12.20 -26.76 24.35
C LEU A 387 13.50 -26.69 25.13
N PRO A 388 14.56 -26.07 24.58
CA PRO A 388 15.73 -25.77 25.38
C PRO A 388 15.31 -24.92 26.58
N LYS A 389 15.90 -25.19 27.76
CA LYS A 389 15.66 -24.39 28.95
C LYS A 389 15.87 -22.90 28.60
N ALA A 390 14.93 -22.05 29.00
CA ALA A 390 15.10 -20.61 28.84
C ALA A 390 16.43 -20.20 29.47
N GLY A 391 17.34 -19.70 28.64
CA GLY A 391 18.71 -19.32 28.97
C GLY A 391 19.21 -18.28 27.97
N ALA A 392 20.52 -18.06 27.89
CA ALA A 392 21.11 -16.98 27.09
C ALA A 392 20.70 -16.95 25.61
N TRP A 393 20.34 -18.09 25.02
CA TRP A 393 19.82 -18.14 23.63
C TRP A 393 18.47 -17.42 23.46
N MET A 394 17.61 -17.45 24.48
CA MET A 394 16.31 -16.77 24.45
C MET A 394 16.48 -15.25 24.44
N ASP A 395 17.47 -14.74 25.17
CA ASP A 395 17.74 -13.30 25.23
C ASP A 395 18.33 -12.79 23.90
N ILE A 396 19.17 -13.59 23.24
CA ILE A 396 19.65 -13.30 21.87
C ILE A 396 18.49 -13.18 20.89
N ILE A 397 17.53 -14.13 20.93
CA ILE A 397 16.37 -14.12 20.04
C ILE A 397 15.46 -12.92 20.33
N LYS A 398 15.16 -12.63 21.60
CA LYS A 398 14.37 -11.46 21.99
C LYS A 398 14.98 -10.16 21.46
N ASN A 399 16.31 -10.02 21.55
CA ASN A 399 17.00 -8.82 21.11
C ASN A 399 16.99 -8.67 19.58
N ILE A 400 17.17 -9.77 18.83
CA ILE A 400 17.09 -9.76 17.36
C ILE A 400 15.66 -9.42 16.89
N PHE A 401 14.64 -10.04 17.48
CA PHE A 401 13.25 -9.79 17.11
C PHE A 401 12.73 -8.44 17.60
N GLY A 402 13.17 -7.96 18.77
CA GLY A 402 12.87 -6.61 19.26
C GLY A 402 13.41 -5.53 18.33
N LEU A 403 14.60 -5.76 17.75
CA LEU A 403 15.16 -4.88 16.73
C LEU A 403 14.32 -4.90 15.44
N LEU A 404 14.00 -6.10 14.93
CA LEU A 404 13.17 -6.23 13.73
C LEU A 404 11.80 -5.57 13.93
N LEU A 405 11.23 -5.67 15.14
CA LEU A 405 9.97 -5.03 15.51
C LEU A 405 10.05 -3.50 15.60
N LEU A 406 11.23 -2.91 15.85
CA LEU A 406 11.45 -1.46 15.75
C LEU A 406 11.55 -0.95 14.30
N ALA A 407 11.84 -1.81 13.32
CA ALA A 407 11.87 -1.40 11.91
C ALA A 407 10.46 -1.11 11.37
N VAL A 408 9.45 -1.84 11.84
CA VAL A 408 8.04 -1.71 11.43
C VAL A 408 7.48 -0.29 11.67
N PRO A 409 7.59 0.35 12.85
CA PRO A 409 7.12 1.71 13.07
C PRO A 409 7.85 2.75 12.21
N VAL A 410 9.16 2.57 11.95
CA VAL A 410 9.90 3.46 11.03
C VAL A 410 9.31 3.37 9.62
N PHE A 411 9.08 2.14 9.13
CA PHE A 411 8.44 1.90 7.84
C PHE A 411 6.99 2.45 7.76
N LEU A 412 6.22 2.37 8.84
CA LEU A 412 4.86 2.94 8.89
C LEU A 412 4.88 4.47 8.85
N LEU A 413 5.88 5.11 9.46
CA LEU A 413 6.03 6.56 9.52
C LEU A 413 6.59 7.17 8.23
N GLU A 414 7.36 6.41 7.45
CA GLU A 414 7.92 6.81 6.15
C GLU A 414 6.86 7.29 5.15
N ARG A 415 5.62 6.77 5.24
CA ARG A 415 4.49 7.18 4.38
C ARG A 415 4.08 8.65 4.57
N PHE A 416 4.45 9.28 5.69
CA PHE A 416 3.98 10.62 6.08
C PHE A 416 5.13 11.61 6.39
N ILE A 417 6.36 11.13 6.52
CA ILE A 417 7.53 11.94 6.92
C ILE A 417 8.41 12.20 5.68
N PRO A 418 8.99 13.40 5.52
CA PRO A 418 9.91 13.69 4.42
C PRO A 418 11.10 12.70 4.40
N GLU A 419 11.56 12.36 3.19
CA GLU A 419 12.62 11.36 2.92
C GLU A 419 13.84 11.47 3.85
N VAL A 420 14.30 12.70 4.10
CA VAL A 420 15.47 12.97 4.96
C VAL A 420 15.25 12.48 6.41
N ALA A 421 14.03 12.67 6.95
CA ALA A 421 13.71 12.26 8.30
C ALA A 421 13.43 10.75 8.38
N SER A 422 12.94 10.10 7.31
CA SER A 422 12.91 8.63 7.21
C SER A 422 14.33 8.04 7.26
N GLN A 423 15.23 8.55 6.43
CA GLN A 423 16.62 8.10 6.41
C GLN A 423 17.35 8.33 7.75
N ALA A 424 17.06 9.44 8.44
CA ALA A 424 17.57 9.70 9.78
C ALA A 424 17.08 8.67 10.81
N LEU A 425 15.81 8.29 10.77
CA LEU A 425 15.22 7.26 11.65
C LEU A 425 15.84 5.89 11.41
N TRP A 426 16.05 5.50 10.15
CA TRP A 426 16.75 4.27 9.78
C TRP A 426 18.21 4.27 10.25
N ALA A 427 18.93 5.37 10.04
CA ALA A 427 20.31 5.53 10.51
C ALA A 427 20.40 5.42 12.04
N LEU A 428 19.50 6.10 12.75
CA LEU A 428 19.42 6.05 14.21
C LEU A 428 19.13 4.63 14.70
N LEU A 429 18.18 3.93 14.08
CA LEU A 429 17.84 2.55 14.42
C LEU A 429 19.06 1.62 14.23
N ILE A 430 19.76 1.70 13.10
CA ILE A 430 20.94 0.87 12.83
C ILE A 430 22.07 1.19 13.82
N LEU A 431 22.32 2.46 14.12
CA LEU A 431 23.38 2.88 15.06
C LEU A 431 23.09 2.47 16.50
N VAL A 432 21.86 2.69 16.99
CA VAL A 432 21.43 2.26 18.33
C VAL A 432 21.58 0.74 18.47
N SER A 433 21.26 0.00 17.42
CA SER A 433 21.34 -1.45 17.39
C SER A 433 22.76 -1.96 17.36
N ALA A 434 23.60 -1.39 16.50
CA ALA A 434 25.02 -1.72 16.42
C ALA A 434 25.72 -1.43 17.76
N SER A 435 25.39 -0.30 18.41
CA SER A 435 25.88 0.06 19.74
C SER A 435 25.43 -0.93 20.82
N TYR A 436 24.15 -1.29 20.84
CA TYR A 436 23.60 -2.28 21.78
C TYR A 436 24.27 -3.66 21.62
N PHE A 437 24.37 -4.17 20.39
CA PHE A 437 25.03 -5.45 20.12
C PHE A 437 26.54 -5.41 20.38
N TYR A 438 27.20 -4.27 20.18
CA TYR A 438 28.61 -4.09 20.52
C TYR A 438 28.84 -4.22 22.03
N VAL A 439 28.05 -3.52 22.85
CA VAL A 439 28.12 -3.61 24.32
C VAL A 439 27.76 -5.01 24.81
N ALA A 440 26.71 -5.62 24.26
CA ALA A 440 26.33 -6.99 24.59
C ALA A 440 27.45 -8.00 24.24
N ASN A 441 28.10 -7.84 23.08
CA ASN A 441 29.21 -8.68 22.66
C ASN A 441 30.45 -8.52 23.55
N GLN A 442 30.73 -7.31 24.04
CA GLN A 442 31.81 -7.07 25.02
C GLN A 442 31.52 -7.70 26.38
N ASN A 443 30.29 -7.60 26.88
CA ASN A 443 29.91 -8.20 28.17
C ASN A 443 29.98 -9.74 28.13
N HIS A 444 29.62 -10.36 27.01
CA HIS A 444 29.82 -11.80 26.81
C HIS A 444 31.30 -12.17 26.68
N ALA A 445 32.12 -11.32 26.05
CA ALA A 445 33.58 -11.53 25.97
C ALA A 445 34.26 -11.45 27.35
N ALA A 446 33.78 -10.59 28.24
CA ALA A 446 34.27 -10.48 29.62
C ALA A 446 33.85 -11.68 30.50
N ALA A 447 32.67 -12.25 30.28
CA ALA A 447 32.18 -13.41 31.01
C ALA A 447 32.81 -14.75 30.58
N GLN A 448 33.41 -14.82 29.38
CA GLN A 448 33.94 -16.05 28.78
C GLN A 448 35.48 -16.10 28.76
N ILE A 449 36.15 -15.36 29.66
CA ILE A 449 37.63 -15.31 29.76
C ILE A 449 38.21 -16.64 30.30
N ASP A 450 37.42 -17.50 30.93
CA ASP A 450 37.94 -18.73 31.55
C ASP A 450 37.67 -20.02 30.75
N GLN A 451 38.36 -20.14 29.62
CA GLN A 451 38.56 -21.35 28.80
C GLN A 451 37.89 -21.40 27.42
N GLN A 452 38.77 -21.70 26.46
CA GLN A 452 38.55 -22.00 25.05
C GLN A 452 38.38 -20.79 24.12
N GLY A 453 39.45 -20.56 23.35
CA GLY A 453 39.75 -19.34 22.59
C GLY A 453 38.65 -18.83 21.67
N LYS A 454 38.75 -17.53 21.38
CA LYS A 454 37.91 -16.75 20.46
C LYS A 454 37.61 -17.56 19.19
N GLY A 455 36.51 -18.31 19.21
CA GLY A 455 36.11 -19.15 18.09
C GLY A 455 35.79 -18.29 16.87
N PHE A 456 35.85 -18.91 15.69
CA PHE A 456 35.46 -18.30 14.41
C PHE A 456 34.12 -17.52 14.48
N TRP A 457 33.17 -17.99 15.30
CA TRP A 457 31.88 -17.35 15.56
C TRP A 457 31.95 -15.98 16.25
N TYR A 458 32.95 -15.72 17.10
CA TYR A 458 33.15 -14.40 17.70
C TYR A 458 33.64 -13.38 16.65
N GLY A 459 34.57 -13.81 15.79
CA GLY A 459 35.05 -13.01 14.66
C GLY A 459 33.93 -12.66 13.68
N LEU A 460 33.08 -13.64 13.33
CA LEU A 460 31.94 -13.43 12.43
C LEU A 460 30.92 -12.44 13.02
N ARG A 461 30.60 -12.55 14.33
CA ARG A 461 29.69 -11.59 15.01
C ARG A 461 30.27 -10.19 15.05
N SER A 462 31.56 -10.05 15.36
CA SER A 462 32.22 -8.75 15.37
C SER A 462 32.26 -8.11 13.98
N LEU A 463 32.42 -8.91 12.92
CA LEU A 463 32.40 -8.45 11.54
C LEU A 463 31.00 -7.95 11.11
N ILE A 464 29.94 -8.64 11.53
CA ILE A 464 28.55 -8.20 11.28
C ILE A 464 28.23 -6.89 12.01
N ILE A 465 28.65 -6.75 13.28
CA ILE A 465 28.47 -5.51 14.05
C ILE A 465 29.23 -4.36 13.39
N PHE A 466 30.47 -4.61 12.94
CA PHE A 466 31.27 -3.62 12.21
C PHE A 466 30.61 -3.20 10.89
N LEU A 467 30.07 -4.15 10.13
CA LEU A 467 29.31 -3.85 8.90
C LEU A 467 28.06 -3.01 9.19
N MET A 468 27.27 -3.34 10.22
CA MET A 468 26.11 -2.53 10.62
C MET A 468 26.52 -1.11 11.02
N LEU A 469 27.60 -0.97 11.80
CA LEU A 469 28.08 0.34 12.24
C LEU A 469 28.66 1.15 11.07
N PHE A 470 29.36 0.50 10.14
CA PHE A 470 29.85 1.12 8.91
C PHE A 470 28.71 1.59 8.00
N PHE A 471 27.69 0.76 7.79
CA PHE A 471 26.53 1.10 6.97
C PHE A 471 25.69 2.22 7.61
N GLY A 472 25.44 2.14 8.92
CA GLY A 472 24.75 3.20 9.66
C GLY A 472 25.52 4.52 9.68
N ALA A 473 26.85 4.47 9.86
CA ALA A 473 27.71 5.65 9.80
C ALA A 473 27.79 6.23 8.39
N ASN A 474 27.81 5.40 7.35
CA ASN A 474 27.80 5.84 5.95
C ASN A 474 26.47 6.54 5.60
N LEU A 475 25.33 5.97 6.00
CA LEU A 475 24.02 6.57 5.84
C LEU A 475 23.92 7.92 6.58
N THR A 476 24.42 7.98 7.83
CA THR A 476 24.49 9.24 8.61
C THR A 476 25.43 10.26 7.95
N TYR A 477 26.56 9.81 7.40
CA TYR A 477 27.53 10.66 6.71
C TYR A 477 26.93 11.24 5.43
N GLN A 478 26.19 10.45 4.66
CA GLN A 478 25.44 10.93 3.50
C GLN A 478 24.34 11.93 3.89
N LEU A 479 23.78 11.82 5.10
CA LEU A 479 22.79 12.77 5.61
C LEU A 479 23.39 14.12 6.01
N VAL A 480 24.60 14.11 6.61
CA VAL A 480 25.30 15.31 7.11
C VAL A 480 26.16 15.97 6.02
N TYR A 481 26.75 15.15 5.17
CA TYR A 481 27.56 15.51 4.01
C TYR A 481 26.97 14.81 2.78
N PRO A 482 25.84 15.30 2.24
CA PRO A 482 25.32 14.81 0.98
C PRO A 482 26.47 14.85 -0.03
N SER A 483 26.77 13.70 -0.62
CA SER A 483 27.84 13.62 -1.61
C SER A 483 27.42 14.50 -2.78
N ASN A 484 28.01 15.69 -2.90
CA ASN A 484 27.91 16.58 -4.07
C ASN A 484 28.54 15.97 -5.34
N ASN A 485 28.69 14.64 -5.41
CA ASN A 485 29.11 13.87 -6.57
C ASN A 485 27.94 13.08 -7.16
N ILE A 486 26.70 13.53 -6.94
CA ILE A 486 25.82 13.59 -8.10
C ILE A 486 26.51 14.62 -8.98
N VAL A 487 26.82 14.26 -10.23
CA VAL A 487 26.80 15.27 -11.29
C VAL A 487 25.35 15.76 -11.28
N THR A 488 25.03 16.63 -10.33
CA THR A 488 24.00 17.60 -10.53
C THR A 488 24.59 18.37 -11.69
N ASN A 489 24.15 17.99 -12.90
CA ASN A 489 23.50 19.00 -13.68
C ASN A 489 22.44 19.60 -12.75
N ASP A 490 22.89 20.50 -11.89
CA ASP A 490 22.10 21.55 -11.27
C ASP A 490 21.80 22.51 -12.42
N ALA A 491 21.12 21.95 -13.43
CA ALA A 491 20.13 22.64 -14.19
C ALA A 491 19.09 22.97 -13.13
N GLN A 492 19.37 24.06 -12.38
CA GLN A 492 18.60 24.55 -11.25
C GLN A 492 17.14 24.26 -11.56
N HIS A 493 16.50 23.37 -10.81
CA HIS A 493 15.05 23.25 -10.92
C HIS A 493 14.51 24.67 -10.72
N ALA A 494 13.90 25.24 -11.74
CA ALA A 494 13.29 26.54 -11.62
C ALA A 494 12.22 26.40 -10.53
N SER A 495 12.47 27.06 -9.39
CA SER A 495 11.69 26.87 -8.18
C SER A 495 10.26 27.34 -8.43
N PHE A 496 9.32 26.41 -8.51
CA PHE A 496 7.89 26.72 -8.58
C PHE A 496 7.47 27.43 -7.30
N LYS A 497 6.88 28.61 -7.45
CA LYS A 497 6.26 29.32 -6.34
C LYS A 497 4.81 28.86 -6.22
N GLN A 498 4.49 28.25 -5.09
CA GLN A 498 3.13 27.79 -4.79
C GLN A 498 2.18 28.97 -4.58
N VAL A 499 0.99 28.87 -5.16
CA VAL A 499 -0.11 29.82 -5.07
C VAL A 499 -1.38 29.04 -4.72
N THR A 500 -2.25 29.60 -3.88
CA THR A 500 -3.43 28.85 -3.39
C THR A 500 -4.76 29.50 -3.74
N SER A 501 -4.77 30.71 -4.30
CA SER A 501 -6.01 31.43 -4.62
C SER A 501 -5.89 32.25 -5.89
N LEU A 502 -7.03 32.54 -6.54
CA LEU A 502 -7.10 33.42 -7.71
C LEU A 502 -6.55 34.82 -7.41
N ALA A 503 -6.90 35.39 -6.27
CA ALA A 503 -6.41 36.71 -5.87
C ALA A 503 -4.88 36.76 -5.73
N GLN A 504 -4.29 35.71 -5.15
CA GLN A 504 -2.84 35.60 -5.02
C GLN A 504 -2.16 35.36 -6.37
N LEU A 505 -2.78 34.58 -7.26
CA LEU A 505 -2.30 34.37 -8.62
C LEU A 505 -2.23 35.69 -9.38
N GLU A 506 -3.31 36.48 -9.37
CA GLU A 506 -3.34 37.77 -10.05
C GLU A 506 -2.30 38.76 -9.51
N ASP A 507 -2.09 38.78 -8.20
CA ASP A 507 -1.07 39.63 -7.56
C ASP A 507 0.35 39.23 -7.97
N GLU A 508 0.64 37.93 -8.01
CA GLU A 508 1.94 37.42 -8.45
C GLU A 508 2.18 37.64 -9.95
N VAL A 509 1.14 37.51 -10.78
CA VAL A 509 1.21 37.86 -12.21
C VAL A 509 1.51 39.34 -12.39
N LYS A 510 0.81 40.24 -11.66
CA LYS A 510 1.09 41.68 -11.71
C LYS A 510 2.52 42.01 -11.27
N LYS A 511 3.02 41.36 -10.22
CA LYS A 511 4.42 41.51 -9.76
C LYS A 511 5.44 41.07 -10.80
N ALA A 512 5.23 39.91 -11.44
CA ALA A 512 6.11 39.42 -12.48
C ALA A 512 6.18 40.38 -13.69
N ASN A 513 5.02 40.91 -14.10
CA ASN A 513 4.95 41.83 -15.22
C ASN A 513 5.58 43.19 -14.94
N MET A 514 5.46 43.71 -13.71
CA MET A 514 6.20 44.91 -13.28
C MET A 514 7.72 44.72 -13.35
N GLN A 515 8.20 43.47 -13.25
CA GLN A 515 9.60 43.11 -13.41
C GLN A 515 9.99 42.80 -14.87
N GLY A 516 9.07 42.94 -15.83
CA GLY A 516 9.30 42.62 -17.24
C GLY A 516 9.46 41.11 -17.51
N LYS A 517 8.87 40.26 -16.66
CA LYS A 517 8.90 38.79 -16.78
C LYS A 517 7.54 38.25 -17.16
N THR A 518 7.51 37.20 -17.97
CA THR A 518 6.27 36.46 -18.26
C THR A 518 5.96 35.47 -17.14
N VAL A 519 4.78 34.85 -17.14
CA VAL A 519 4.41 33.87 -16.12
C VAL A 519 3.95 32.56 -16.75
N MET A 520 4.46 31.45 -16.22
CA MET A 520 3.94 30.12 -16.48
C MET A 520 3.29 29.61 -15.20
N LEU A 521 2.04 29.18 -15.28
CA LEU A 521 1.28 28.59 -14.20
C LEU A 521 1.04 27.12 -14.50
N ASP A 522 1.54 26.24 -13.64
CA ASP A 522 1.26 24.80 -13.67
C ASP A 522 0.12 24.44 -12.70
N LEU A 523 -0.92 23.79 -13.22
CA LEU A 523 -2.00 23.24 -12.42
C LEU A 523 -1.77 21.74 -12.26
N TYR A 524 -1.41 21.32 -11.05
CA TYR A 524 -1.01 19.94 -10.74
C TYR A 524 -1.98 19.26 -9.77
N ALA A 525 -1.94 17.93 -9.70
CA ALA A 525 -2.57 17.17 -8.62
C ALA A 525 -1.78 15.88 -8.33
N ASP A 526 -1.84 15.39 -7.09
CA ASP A 526 -1.13 14.17 -6.68
C ASP A 526 -1.63 12.90 -7.40
N TRP A 527 -2.89 12.90 -7.82
CA TRP A 527 -3.50 11.79 -8.57
C TRP A 527 -3.26 11.89 -10.08
N CYS A 528 -2.59 12.94 -10.57
CA CYS A 528 -2.41 13.22 -11.99
C CYS A 528 -1.07 12.65 -12.51
N ILE A 529 -1.14 11.56 -13.28
CA ILE A 529 0.02 10.89 -13.88
C ILE A 529 0.81 11.82 -14.78
N ALA A 530 0.12 12.45 -15.72
CA ALA A 530 0.73 13.34 -16.70
C ALA A 530 1.38 14.58 -16.05
N CYS A 531 0.90 15.01 -14.89
CA CYS A 531 1.55 16.06 -14.10
C CYS A 531 2.93 15.59 -13.58
N LYS A 532 3.01 14.35 -13.10
CA LYS A 532 4.29 13.73 -12.67
C LYS A 532 5.23 13.48 -13.85
N GLU A 533 4.70 13.18 -15.03
CA GLU A 533 5.48 13.11 -16.27
C GLU A 533 6.13 14.45 -16.62
N PHE A 534 5.40 15.57 -16.50
CA PHE A 534 5.98 16.91 -16.70
C PHE A 534 7.10 17.20 -15.70
N GLU A 535 6.87 16.95 -14.41
CA GLU A 535 7.86 17.17 -13.34
C GLU A 535 9.14 16.36 -13.57
N LYS A 536 9.03 15.12 -14.05
CA LYS A 536 10.17 14.21 -14.23
C LYS A 536 10.89 14.38 -15.57
N TYR A 537 10.16 14.66 -16.66
CA TYR A 537 10.70 14.59 -18.02
C TYR A 537 10.80 15.94 -18.73
N THR A 538 9.88 16.87 -18.48
CA THR A 538 9.78 18.11 -19.26
C THR A 538 10.38 19.30 -18.54
N PHE A 539 10.06 19.51 -17.26
CA PHE A 539 10.55 20.66 -16.50
C PHE A 539 12.03 20.58 -16.08
N VAL A 540 12.60 19.37 -16.09
CA VAL A 540 14.03 19.15 -15.80
C VAL A 540 14.92 19.39 -17.01
N ASP A 541 14.35 19.47 -18.22
CA ASP A 541 15.12 19.60 -19.45
C ASP A 541 15.76 20.99 -19.58
N ALA A 542 17.03 21.01 -19.97
CA ALA A 542 17.82 22.23 -20.02
C ALA A 542 17.30 23.23 -21.07
N ASP A 543 16.69 22.77 -22.17
CA ASP A 543 16.17 23.66 -23.20
C ASP A 543 14.82 24.27 -22.80
N VAL A 544 14.02 23.56 -21.98
CA VAL A 544 12.82 24.10 -21.34
C VAL A 544 13.19 25.16 -20.31
N GLN A 545 14.17 24.88 -19.43
CA GLN A 545 14.64 25.86 -18.46
C GLN A 545 15.20 27.14 -19.11
N LYS A 546 15.95 27.01 -20.21
CA LYS A 546 16.43 28.16 -20.98
C LYS A 546 15.27 28.94 -21.61
N ALA A 547 14.29 28.26 -22.19
CA ALA A 547 13.13 28.89 -22.82
C ALA A 547 12.31 29.73 -21.82
N LEU A 548 12.21 29.26 -20.58
CA LEU A 548 11.46 29.91 -19.50
C LEU A 548 12.35 30.73 -18.55
N SER A 549 13.60 31.05 -18.95
CA SER A 549 14.55 31.77 -18.08
C SER A 549 14.10 33.19 -17.71
N ASN A 550 13.27 33.83 -18.56
CA ASN A 550 12.66 35.12 -18.29
C ASN A 550 11.19 35.01 -17.81
N SER A 551 10.80 33.84 -17.30
CA SER A 551 9.45 33.57 -16.81
C SER A 551 9.45 33.26 -15.32
N VAL A 552 8.41 33.67 -14.62
CA VAL A 552 8.12 33.25 -13.25
C VAL A 552 7.28 31.97 -13.30
N TRP A 553 7.71 30.95 -12.56
CA TRP A 553 7.05 29.64 -12.53
C TRP A 553 6.17 29.59 -11.28
N LEU A 554 4.86 29.53 -11.49
CA LEU A 554 3.85 29.40 -10.45
C LEU A 554 3.25 27.99 -10.51
N GLN A 555 2.88 27.44 -9.37
CA GLN A 555 2.17 26.16 -9.30
C GLN A 555 0.96 26.27 -8.35
N ILE A 556 -0.15 25.62 -8.69
CA ILE A 556 -1.34 25.51 -7.85
C ILE A 556 -1.71 24.04 -7.68
N ASP A 557 -1.96 23.64 -6.43
CA ASP A 557 -2.43 22.30 -6.08
C ASP A 557 -3.93 22.13 -6.29
N MET A 558 -4.30 21.30 -7.25
CA MET A 558 -5.67 20.94 -7.61
C MET A 558 -6.04 19.52 -7.18
N THR A 559 -5.34 18.95 -6.19
CA THR A 559 -5.64 17.61 -5.64
C THR A 559 -7.08 17.55 -5.12
N GLU A 560 -7.52 18.60 -4.41
CA GLU A 560 -8.93 18.85 -4.08
C GLU A 560 -9.59 19.75 -5.14
N PHE A 561 -9.93 19.18 -6.29
CA PHE A 561 -10.43 19.93 -7.45
C PHE A 561 -11.72 20.74 -7.18
N ASP A 562 -12.62 20.23 -6.32
CA ASP A 562 -13.91 20.83 -5.98
C ASP A 562 -13.86 21.76 -4.73
N SER A 563 -12.68 22.06 -4.19
CA SER A 563 -12.56 22.99 -3.06
C SER A 563 -13.06 24.40 -3.44
N THR A 564 -13.50 25.20 -2.48
CA THR A 564 -14.02 26.55 -2.76
C THR A 564 -13.02 27.43 -3.51
N ASP A 565 -11.73 27.26 -3.19
CA ASP A 565 -10.64 28.08 -3.73
C ASP A 565 -10.27 27.62 -5.16
N ASN A 566 -10.29 26.30 -5.41
CA ASN A 566 -10.02 25.73 -6.73
C ASN A 566 -11.21 25.87 -7.69
N ALA A 567 -12.44 25.79 -7.19
CA ALA A 567 -13.65 25.92 -8.01
C ALA A 567 -13.73 27.29 -8.71
N GLU A 568 -13.29 28.37 -8.05
CA GLU A 568 -13.22 29.70 -8.65
C GLU A 568 -12.22 29.74 -9.82
N LEU A 569 -11.04 29.14 -9.66
CA LEU A 569 -10.02 29.02 -10.71
C LEU A 569 -10.51 28.20 -11.91
N VAL A 570 -11.13 27.03 -11.65
CA VAL A 570 -11.69 26.15 -12.69
C VAL A 570 -12.73 26.88 -13.53
N GLN A 571 -13.61 27.66 -12.89
CA GLN A 571 -14.65 28.42 -13.57
C GLN A 571 -14.08 29.61 -14.33
N HIS A 572 -13.16 30.37 -13.71
CA HIS A 572 -12.57 31.56 -14.32
C HIS A 572 -11.77 31.21 -15.58
N TYR A 573 -10.95 30.15 -15.52
CA TYR A 573 -10.08 29.74 -16.62
C TYR A 573 -10.67 28.63 -17.50
N THR A 574 -11.86 28.10 -17.19
CA THR A 574 -12.51 27.01 -17.96
C THR A 574 -11.60 25.78 -18.10
N ILE A 575 -11.07 25.30 -16.98
CA ILE A 575 -10.13 24.15 -16.95
C ILE A 575 -10.93 22.84 -17.07
N LEU A 576 -10.61 22.03 -18.08
CA LEU A 576 -11.31 20.76 -18.35
C LEU A 576 -10.72 19.57 -17.58
N GLY A 577 -9.42 19.58 -17.34
CA GLY A 577 -8.66 18.49 -16.71
C GLY A 577 -7.21 18.88 -16.46
N LEU A 578 -6.41 17.96 -15.95
CA LEU A 578 -5.01 18.16 -15.58
C LEU A 578 -4.10 17.20 -16.36
N PRO A 579 -2.83 17.56 -16.63
CA PRO A 579 -2.19 18.85 -16.39
C PRO A 579 -2.78 19.93 -17.30
N SER A 580 -2.85 21.15 -16.78
CA SER A 580 -3.20 22.35 -17.53
C SER A 580 -2.19 23.43 -17.22
N ILE A 581 -1.36 23.79 -18.20
CA ILE A 581 -0.35 24.83 -18.07
C ILE A 581 -0.85 26.09 -18.76
N LEU A 582 -0.96 27.17 -17.98
CA LEU A 582 -1.42 28.48 -18.41
C LEU A 582 -0.22 29.42 -18.57
N PHE A 583 -0.26 30.28 -19.59
CA PHE A 583 0.79 31.25 -19.86
C PHE A 583 0.22 32.67 -19.83
N PHE A 584 0.93 33.58 -19.20
CA PHE A 584 0.58 35.00 -19.14
C PHE A 584 1.67 35.83 -19.82
N ASP A 585 1.24 36.77 -20.65
CA ASP A 585 2.13 37.72 -21.33
C ASP A 585 2.64 38.82 -20.38
N LEU A 586 3.50 39.70 -20.91
CA LEU A 586 4.07 40.83 -20.16
C LEU A 586 3.02 41.87 -19.71
N GLN A 587 1.81 41.81 -20.28
CA GLN A 587 0.69 42.66 -19.92
C GLN A 587 -0.21 42.01 -18.84
N GLY A 588 0.09 40.76 -18.45
CA GLY A 588 -0.67 39.99 -17.48
C GLY A 588 -1.95 39.42 -18.02
N LYS A 589 -2.08 39.39 -19.35
CA LYS A 589 -3.20 38.74 -20.01
C LYS A 589 -2.83 37.29 -20.27
N GLU A 590 -3.79 36.43 -19.99
CA GLU A 590 -3.66 35.01 -20.29
C GLU A 590 -3.67 34.76 -21.81
N LEU A 591 -2.72 33.94 -22.26
CA LEU A 591 -2.62 33.42 -23.62
C LEU A 591 -3.49 32.18 -23.79
N THR A 592 -4.82 32.37 -23.74
CA THR A 592 -5.81 31.28 -23.71
C THR A 592 -5.66 30.27 -24.86
N LYS A 593 -5.24 30.70 -26.06
CA LYS A 593 -5.09 29.80 -27.22
C LYS A 593 -3.80 28.98 -27.20
N GLN A 594 -2.87 29.32 -26.32
CA GLN A 594 -1.55 28.71 -26.25
C GLN A 594 -1.33 27.95 -24.94
N ARG A 595 -2.42 27.59 -24.27
CA ARG A 595 -2.38 26.67 -23.13
C ARG A 595 -1.86 25.32 -23.57
N THR A 596 -1.18 24.64 -22.65
CA THR A 596 -0.79 23.25 -22.83
C THR A 596 -1.70 22.40 -21.95
N THR A 597 -2.59 21.65 -22.59
CA THR A 597 -3.47 20.67 -21.96
C THR A 597 -3.00 19.27 -22.34
N GLY A 598 -2.84 18.42 -21.32
CA GLY A 598 -2.26 17.09 -21.47
C GLY A 598 -0.72 17.09 -21.50
N PHE A 599 -0.13 15.89 -21.41
CA PHE A 599 1.32 15.73 -21.39
C PHE A 599 1.98 16.15 -22.70
N MET A 600 3.06 16.92 -22.61
CA MET A 600 3.89 17.32 -23.74
C MET A 600 5.37 17.08 -23.42
N LYS A 601 6.10 16.47 -24.36
CA LYS A 601 7.53 16.17 -24.19
C LYS A 601 8.37 17.44 -24.22
N ALA A 602 9.56 17.38 -23.60
CA ALA A 602 10.48 18.50 -23.46
C ALA A 602 10.77 19.28 -24.75
N ALA A 603 11.10 18.59 -25.85
CA ALA A 603 11.46 19.25 -27.11
C ALA A 603 10.29 20.07 -27.68
N GLU A 604 9.10 19.48 -27.74
CA GLU A 604 7.86 20.12 -28.21
C GLU A 604 7.46 21.27 -27.29
N PHE A 605 7.51 21.05 -25.98
CA PHE A 605 7.19 22.06 -24.98
C PHE A 605 8.14 23.27 -25.06
N SER A 606 9.45 23.03 -25.23
CA SER A 606 10.43 24.11 -25.39
C SER A 606 10.19 24.93 -26.66
N ALA A 607 9.80 24.28 -27.77
CA ALA A 607 9.47 24.95 -29.02
C ALA A 607 8.19 25.77 -28.89
N HIS A 608 7.18 25.23 -28.20
CA HIS A 608 5.94 25.91 -27.87
C HIS A 608 6.19 27.18 -27.04
N VAL A 609 6.94 27.06 -25.95
CA VAL A 609 7.31 28.20 -25.09
C VAL A 609 8.05 29.29 -25.87
N LYS A 610 9.03 28.92 -26.71
CA LYS A 610 9.77 29.88 -27.54
C LYS A 610 8.87 30.58 -28.58
N SER A 611 7.77 29.95 -28.98
CA SER A 611 6.83 30.55 -29.94
C SER A 611 5.93 31.61 -29.28
N ILE A 612 5.61 31.46 -28.00
CA ILE A 612 4.71 32.32 -27.24
C ILE A 612 5.43 33.51 -26.58
N PHE A 613 6.62 33.29 -26.05
CA PHE A 613 7.43 34.32 -25.38
C PHE A 613 8.55 34.77 -26.32
N LYS A 614 8.18 35.63 -27.28
CA LYS A 614 9.11 36.26 -28.23
C LYS A 614 9.74 37.54 -27.69
#